data_AF-X1RJ78-F1
#
_entry.id   AF-X1RJ78-F1
#
_cell.length_a   1.000
_cell.length_b   1.000
_cell.length_c   1.000
_cell.angle_alpha   90.00
_cell.angle_beta   90.00
_cell.angle_gamma   90.00
#
_symmetry.space_group_name_H-M   'P 1'
#
loop_
_entity.id
_entity.type
_entity.pdbx_description
1 polymer ?
#
loop_
_entity_poly.entity_id
_entity_poly.type
_entity_poly.pdbx_seq_one_letter_code
_entity_poly.pdbx_strand_id
1 'polypeptide(L)' 'MGQTPKQGAIICLKPVKFKIEVEPVGHGPWMTYKEVTVAQGETFEHNFPDNFQARWIRFISNKNCKATAWLVYE' A
#
# COMPACT_ATOMS: atom_id res chain seq x y z
N MET A 1 -21.72 0.56 -3.26
CA MET A 1 -21.13 -0.77 -3.05
C MET A 1 -19.63 -0.62 -3.31
N GLY A 2 -18.88 -0.29 -2.27
CA GLY A 2 -17.44 -0.05 -2.36
C GLY A 2 -16.73 -1.29 -1.82
N GLN A 3 -15.93 -1.93 -2.66
CA GLN A 3 -15.21 -3.13 -2.32
C GLN A 3 -13.99 -2.80 -1.45
N THR A 4 -13.77 -3.57 -0.37
CA THR A 4 -12.63 -3.38 0.55
C THR A 4 -11.35 -4.01 0.00
N PRO A 5 -10.26 -3.25 -0.23
CA PRO A 5 -8.99 -3.83 -0.62
C PRO A 5 -8.37 -4.67 0.52
N LYS A 6 -7.94 -5.90 0.26
CA LYS A 6 -6.96 -6.62 1.11
C LYS A 6 -5.61 -6.73 0.37
N GLN A 7 -4.51 -6.48 1.06
CA GLN A 7 -3.17 -6.47 0.48
C GLN A 7 -2.31 -7.65 0.97
N GLY A 8 -1.63 -8.32 0.04
CA GLY A 8 -0.55 -9.27 0.33
C GLY A 8 0.75 -8.87 -0.42
N ALA A 9 1.89 -9.40 0.03
CA ALA A 9 3.14 -8.64 0.01
C ALA A 9 4.38 -9.29 -0.65
N ILE A 10 5.54 -8.76 -0.25
CA ILE A 10 6.68 -8.26 -1.03
C ILE A 10 7.94 -9.11 -0.75
N ILE A 11 8.67 -9.54 -1.78
CA ILE A 11 10.00 -10.18 -1.59
C ILE A 11 11.10 -9.12 -1.64
N CYS A 12 11.50 -8.55 -0.49
CA CYS A 12 12.73 -7.74 -0.39
C CYS A 12 13.82 -8.43 0.43
N LEU A 13 15.06 -8.38 -0.05
CA LEU A 13 16.25 -8.96 0.59
C LEU A 13 16.87 -8.05 1.68
N LYS A 14 16.24 -6.93 2.01
CA LYS A 14 16.61 -6.02 3.11
C LYS A 14 15.33 -5.39 3.67
N PRO A 15 15.28 -4.94 4.93
CA PRO A 15 14.12 -4.22 5.45
C PRO A 15 13.86 -2.94 4.66
N VAL A 16 12.67 -2.71 4.11
CA VAL A 16 12.32 -1.52 3.31
C VAL A 16 11.19 -0.74 3.96
N LYS A 17 11.32 0.58 4.00
CA LYS A 17 10.22 1.46 4.40
C LYS A 17 9.39 1.81 3.17
N PHE A 18 8.11 1.51 3.23
CA PHE A 18 7.12 1.92 2.25
C PHE A 18 6.29 3.06 2.79
N LYS A 19 6.15 4.11 1.99
CA LYS A 19 5.14 5.14 2.16
C LYS A 19 3.96 4.82 1.25
N ILE A 20 2.79 4.66 1.86
CA ILE A 20 1.52 4.40 1.19
C ILE A 20 0.81 5.76 1.08
N GLU A 21 0.48 6.14 -0.15
CA GLU A 21 -0.23 7.37 -0.43
C GLU A 21 -1.53 7.09 -1.17
N VAL A 22 -2.52 7.93 -0.91
CA VAL A 22 -3.90 7.78 -1.38
C VAL A 22 -4.37 9.09 -1.99
N GLU A 23 -5.20 8.99 -3.01
CA GLU A 23 -5.82 10.13 -3.68
C GLU A 23 -7.27 9.77 -4.01
N PRO A 24 -8.27 10.41 -3.35
CA PRO A 24 -9.66 9.99 -3.42
C PRO A 24 -10.45 10.54 -4.61
N VAL A 25 -10.03 11.66 -5.20
CA VAL A 25 -10.80 12.40 -6.21
C VAL A 25 -10.50 11.90 -7.62
N GLY A 26 -9.31 11.36 -7.86
CA GLY A 26 -8.79 10.96 -9.16
C GLY A 26 -7.86 12.00 -9.81
N HIS A 27 -7.70 13.15 -9.17
CA HIS A 27 -6.76 14.20 -9.52
C HIS A 27 -6.41 15.03 -8.28
N GLY A 28 -5.27 15.73 -8.30
CA GLY A 28 -4.85 16.61 -7.21
C GLY A 28 -3.78 15.99 -6.31
N PRO A 29 -3.65 16.46 -5.07
CA PRO A 29 -2.53 16.11 -4.21
C PRO A 29 -2.69 14.69 -3.64
N TRP A 30 -1.58 13.97 -3.62
CA TRP A 30 -1.48 12.71 -2.87
C TRP A 30 -1.40 13.00 -1.37
N MET A 31 -2.09 12.18 -0.57
CA MET A 31 -2.03 12.24 0.89
C MET A 31 -1.26 11.03 1.42
N THR A 32 -0.39 11.25 2.40
CA THR A 32 0.23 10.13 3.12
C THR A 32 -0.82 9.44 3.97
N TYR A 33 -1.05 8.16 3.69
CA TYR A 33 -1.96 7.31 4.45
C TYR A 33 -1.23 6.61 5.59
N LYS A 34 -0.10 5.96 5.27
CA LYS A 34 0.65 5.14 6.23
C LYS A 34 2.09 5.00 5.80
N GLU A 35 2.99 4.91 6.77
CA GLU A 35 4.35 4.44 6.55
C GLU A 35 4.54 3.12 7.28
N VAL A 36 5.18 2.16 6.62
CA VAL A 36 5.44 0.84 7.17
C VAL A 36 6.84 0.39 6.82
N THR A 37 7.54 -0.21 7.78
CA THR A 37 8.79 -0.92 7.51
C THR A 37 8.48 -2.40 7.39
N VAL A 38 8.76 -2.97 6.22
CA VAL A 38 8.62 -4.41 5.94
C VAL A 38 10.00 -5.03 6.11
N ALA A 39 10.14 -6.00 7.02
CA ALA A 39 11.42 -6.68 7.21
C ALA A 39 11.74 -7.59 6.01
N GLN A 40 12.98 -8.07 5.95
CA GLN A 40 13.41 -8.96 4.89
C GLN A 40 12.63 -10.28 4.96
N GLY A 41 12.04 -10.69 3.81
CA GLY A 41 11.27 -11.92 3.70
C GLY A 41 9.90 -11.91 4.37
N GLU A 42 9.50 -10.78 4.97
CA GLU A 42 8.18 -10.65 5.60
C GLU A 42 7.13 -10.10 4.64
N THR A 43 5.88 -10.42 4.96
CA THR A 43 4.70 -9.92 4.27
C THR A 43 3.97 -8.90 5.14
N PHE A 44 3.69 -7.73 4.57
CA PHE A 44 2.81 -6.75 5.18
C PHE A 44 1.38 -6.90 4.67
N GLU A 45 0.48 -7.29 5.58
CA GLU A 45 -0.96 -7.35 5.30
C GLU A 45 -1.67 -6.17 5.96
N HIS A 46 -2.62 -5.59 5.25
CA HIS A 46 -3.40 -4.47 5.73
C HIS A 46 -4.83 -4.55 5.24
N ASN A 47 -5.77 -4.46 6.19
CA ASN A 47 -7.19 -4.32 5.93
C ASN A 47 -7.54 -2.83 5.96
N PHE A 48 -8.01 -2.30 4.83
CA PHE A 48 -8.55 -0.95 4.79
C PHE A 48 -9.90 -0.92 5.53
N PRO A 49 -10.21 0.17 6.26
CA PRO A 49 -11.54 0.35 6.86
C PRO A 49 -12.66 0.25 5.83
N ASP A 50 -13.85 -0.22 6.23
CA ASP A 50 -15.01 -0.39 5.34
C ASP A 50 -15.44 0.92 4.66
N ASN A 51 -15.19 2.06 5.30
CA ASN A 51 -15.50 3.39 4.78
C ASN A 51 -14.31 4.06 4.05
N PHE A 52 -13.24 3.32 3.79
CA PHE A 52 -12.07 3.84 3.10
C PHE A 52 -12.39 4.17 1.65
N GLN A 53 -12.04 5.38 1.22
CA GLN A 53 -12.25 5.84 -0.15
C GLN A 53 -10.92 6.31 -0.74
N ALA A 54 -10.54 5.70 -1.85
CA ALA A 54 -9.42 6.12 -2.67
C ALA A 54 -9.72 5.80 -4.14
N ARG A 55 -9.50 6.76 -5.04
CA ARG A 55 -9.46 6.49 -6.48
C ARG A 55 -8.14 5.83 -6.84
N TRP A 56 -7.06 6.35 -6.27
CA TRP A 56 -5.71 5.85 -6.48
C TRP A 56 -5.02 5.53 -5.17
N ILE A 57 -4.24 4.44 -5.18
CA ILE A 57 -3.31 4.07 -4.12
C ILE A 57 -1.95 3.85 -4.78
N ARG A 58 -0.89 4.39 -4.17
CA ARG A 58 0.49 4.13 -4.61
C ARG A 58 1.40 3.76 -3.45
N PHE A 59 2.41 2.98 -3.77
CA PHE A 59 3.41 2.48 -2.84
C PHE A 59 4.78 3.04 -3.25
N ILE A 60 5.44 3.73 -2.33
CA ILE A 60 6.75 4.35 -2.56
C ILE A 60 7.76 3.68 -1.64
N SER A 61 8.74 2.98 -2.19
CA SER A 61 9.84 2.46 -1.41
C SER A 61 10.87 3.55 -1.14
N ASN A 62 11.49 3.52 0.05
CA ASN A 62 12.59 4.45 0.37
C ASN A 62 13.94 4.02 -0.24
N LYS A 63 13.99 2.88 -0.94
CA LYS A 63 15.17 2.34 -1.61
C LYS A 63 14.79 1.35 -2.69
N ASN A 64 15.75 1.02 -3.55
CA ASN A 64 15.58 0.03 -4.61
C ASN A 64 15.27 -1.35 -4.01
N CYS A 65 14.15 -1.94 -4.45
CA CYS A 65 13.74 -3.29 -4.10
C CYS A 65 12.92 -3.90 -5.23
N LYS A 66 12.95 -5.24 -5.34
CA LYS A 66 11.91 -5.97 -6.07
C LYS A 66 10.75 -6.18 -5.10
N ALA A 67 9.54 -5.90 -5.51
CA ALA A 67 8.36 -5.99 -4.66
C ALA A 67 7.13 -6.29 -5.50
N THR A 68 6.18 -7.01 -4.92
CA THR A 68 4.86 -7.22 -5.49
C THR A 68 3.84 -6.69 -4.49
N ALA A 69 2.93 -5.84 -4.95
CA ALA A 69 1.81 -5.35 -4.17
C ALA A 69 0.54 -5.66 -4.94
N TRP A 70 -0.45 -6.24 -4.28
CA TRP A 70 -1.79 -6.42 -4.85
C TRP A 70 -2.85 -5.85 -3.91
N LEU A 71 -4.01 -5.55 -4.48
CA LEU A 71 -5.20 -5.06 -3.79
C LEU A 71 -6.35 -6.00 -4.19
N VAL A 72 -6.97 -6.64 -3.21
CA VAL A 72 -8.09 -7.57 -3.39
C VAL A 72 -9.39 -6.84 -3.12
N TYR A 73 -10.21 -6.61 -4.12
CA TYR A 73 -11.51 -5.94 -3.98
C TYR A 73 -12.62 -6.99 -3.85
N GLU A 74 -13.28 -7.03 -2.68
CA GLU A 74 -14.43 -7.90 -2.39
C GLU A 74 -15.76 -7.16 -2.55
#